data_AF-A0A958Q2G5-F1
#
_entry.id   AF-A0A958Q2G5-F1
#
_cell.length_a   1.000
_cell.length_b   1.000
_cell.length_c   1.000
_cell.angle_alpha   90.00
_cell.angle_beta   90.00
_cell.angle_gamma   90.00
#
_symmetry.space_group_name_H-M   'P 1'
#
loop_
_entity.id
_entity.type
_entity.pdbx_description
1 polymer ?
#
loop_
_entity_poly.entity_id
_entity_poly.type
_entity_poly.pdbx_seq_one_letter_code
_entity_poly.pdbx_strand_id
1 'polypeptide(L)'
;MQNIASRISNRSYSFVWNDPMHLTEVKICLPDLKLCDQNVGGDWGPIFEFKLQSHEPVLIWYNGGGTKSSQTSLLIESPMAAREREKTPFFIVVQDKKKDLLFHLFINREFELDTVDVYRLHDKVKLYHTGTAKLERITRRKPFLRLVGIEEHLSFAE
;
A
#
# COMPACT_ATOMS: atom_id res chain seq x y z
N MET A 1 8.18 20.32 -11.47
CA MET A 1 7.55 19.39 -10.50
C MET A 1 8.08 17.98 -10.77
N GLN A 2 8.68 17.32 -9.79
CA GLN A 2 9.06 15.90 -9.94
C GLN A 2 7.77 15.10 -10.19
N ASN A 3 7.77 14.22 -11.19
CA ASN A 3 6.60 13.40 -11.52
C ASN A 3 6.32 12.45 -10.32
N ILE A 4 5.27 12.74 -9.55
CA ILE A 4 4.90 11.96 -8.35
C ILE A 4 4.70 10.48 -8.69
N ALA A 5 4.05 10.20 -9.83
CA ALA A 5 3.81 8.84 -10.32
C ALA A 5 5.15 8.09 -10.46
N SER A 6 6.17 8.71 -11.04
CA SER A 6 7.48 8.09 -11.21
C SER A 6 8.18 7.72 -9.90
N ARG A 7 7.92 8.44 -8.81
CA ARG A 7 8.56 8.25 -7.50
C ARG A 7 7.90 7.17 -6.65
N ILE A 8 6.58 7.02 -6.78
CA ILE A 8 5.80 6.06 -6.00
C ILE A 8 5.41 4.81 -6.81
N SER A 9 5.59 4.79 -8.12
CA SER A 9 5.45 3.61 -8.97
C SER A 9 6.17 2.40 -8.38
N ASN A 10 5.55 1.23 -8.45
CA ASN A 10 6.11 -0.04 -7.98
C ASN A 10 6.57 -0.04 -6.51
N ARG A 11 6.06 0.88 -5.68
CA ARG A 11 6.33 0.88 -4.23
C ARG A 11 5.37 -0.03 -3.48
N SER A 12 5.84 -0.50 -2.34
CA SER A 12 5.01 -1.17 -1.35
C SER A 12 5.09 -0.44 -0.02
N TYR A 13 3.94 -0.30 0.62
CA TYR A 13 3.81 0.31 1.94
C TYR A 13 3.25 -0.75 2.89
N SER A 14 3.94 -0.98 3.99
CA SER A 14 3.53 -1.95 5.00
C SER A 14 3.30 -1.25 6.32
N PHE A 15 2.28 -1.68 7.05
CA PHE A 15 2.01 -1.24 8.41
C PHE A 15 1.31 -2.34 9.18
N VAL A 16 1.41 -2.28 10.50
CA VAL A 16 0.65 -3.15 11.41
C VAL A 16 -0.57 -2.37 11.87
N TRP A 17 -1.74 -2.89 11.61
CA TRP A 17 -2.99 -2.43 12.19
C TRP A 17 -3.25 -3.25 13.47
N ASN A 18 -3.16 -2.58 14.61
CA ASN A 18 -3.41 -3.18 15.91
C ASN A 18 -4.78 -2.72 16.41
N ASP A 19 -5.73 -3.65 16.48
CA ASP A 19 -6.96 -3.46 17.25
C ASP A 19 -6.83 -4.20 18.60
N PRO A 20 -7.66 -3.89 19.62
CA PRO A 20 -7.53 -4.51 20.95
C PRO A 20 -7.59 -6.05 20.97
N MET A 21 -8.07 -6.71 19.92
CA MET A 21 -8.27 -8.16 19.83
C MET A 21 -7.35 -8.82 18.79
N HIS A 22 -6.89 -8.09 17.78
CA HIS A 22 -6.16 -8.62 16.63
C HIS A 22 -5.05 -7.70 16.17
N LEU A 23 -3.93 -8.33 15.82
CA LEU A 23 -2.84 -7.72 15.08
C LEU A 23 -2.96 -8.15 13.62
N THR A 24 -3.12 -7.17 12.73
CA THR A 24 -3.22 -7.39 11.29
C THR A 24 -2.09 -6.68 10.57
N GLU A 25 -1.24 -7.44 9.88
CA GLU A 25 -0.23 -6.87 9.00
C GLU A 25 -0.87 -6.53 7.66
N VAL A 26 -0.75 -5.29 7.21
CA VAL A 26 -1.28 -4.83 5.93
C VAL A 26 -0.13 -4.40 5.04
N LYS A 27 -0.12 -4.89 3.80
CA LYS A 27 0.82 -4.46 2.77
C LYS A 27 0.06 -4.01 1.52
N ILE A 28 0.26 -2.75 1.15
CA ILE A 28 -0.31 -2.15 -0.05
C ILE A 28 0.79 -2.04 -1.11
N CYS A 29 0.57 -2.64 -2.28
CA CYS A 29 1.49 -2.57 -3.41
C CYS A 29 0.88 -1.72 -4.51
N LEU A 30 1.61 -0.70 -4.94
CA LEU A 30 1.25 0.11 -6.09
C LEU A 30 1.79 -0.52 -7.38
N PRO A 31 1.04 -0.46 -8.48
CA PRO A 31 1.51 -0.88 -9.80
C PRO A 31 2.49 0.15 -10.39
N ASP A 32 2.90 -0.05 -11.64
CA ASP A 32 3.61 1.00 -12.36
C ASP A 32 2.65 2.10 -12.83
N LEU A 33 2.69 3.23 -12.14
CA LEU A 33 1.89 4.40 -12.46
C LEU A 33 2.44 5.23 -13.62
N LYS A 34 3.64 4.94 -14.14
CA LYS A 34 4.27 5.74 -15.20
C LYS A 34 3.53 5.65 -16.53
N LEU A 35 2.84 4.54 -16.77
CA LEU A 35 2.10 4.26 -17.98
C LEU A 35 0.59 4.46 -17.81
N CYS A 36 0.15 4.86 -16.61
CA CYS A 36 -1.26 5.06 -16.31
C CYS A 36 -1.71 6.47 -16.71
N ASP A 37 -2.93 6.57 -17.25
CA ASP A 37 -3.57 7.86 -17.48
C ASP A 37 -3.80 8.56 -16.13
N GLN A 38 -3.33 9.79 -16.05
CA GLN A 38 -3.40 10.62 -14.86
C GLN A 38 -4.32 11.81 -15.11
N ASN A 39 -5.30 12.00 -14.24
CA ASN A 39 -6.05 13.24 -14.13
C ASN A 39 -5.53 14.06 -12.94
N VAL A 40 -5.40 15.37 -13.13
CA VAL A 40 -4.89 16.29 -12.09
C VAL A 40 -5.93 17.38 -11.86
N GLY A 41 -6.33 17.58 -10.61
CA GLY A 41 -7.26 18.63 -10.21
C GLY A 41 -7.02 19.11 -8.78
N GLY A 42 -8.03 19.77 -8.20
CA GLY A 42 -8.06 20.18 -6.79
C GLY A 42 -7.81 21.68 -6.57
N ASP A 43 -8.68 22.30 -5.77
CA ASP A 43 -8.63 23.74 -5.47
C ASP A 43 -7.69 24.06 -4.31
N TRP A 44 -7.47 23.12 -3.39
CA TRP A 44 -6.73 23.31 -2.12
C TRP A 44 -5.37 22.60 -2.09
N GLY A 45 -4.97 22.03 -3.22
CA GLY A 45 -3.78 21.22 -3.41
C GLY A 45 -3.99 20.22 -4.54
N PRO A 46 -2.91 19.63 -5.09
CA PRO A 46 -3.04 18.68 -6.17
C PRO A 46 -3.75 17.41 -5.70
N ILE A 47 -4.76 17.03 -6.47
CA ILE A 47 -5.43 15.73 -6.44
C ILE A 47 -5.02 15.01 -7.72
N PHE A 48 -4.44 13.82 -7.57
CA PHE A 48 -4.05 12.97 -8.69
C PHE A 48 -4.89 11.72 -8.70
N GLU A 49 -5.66 11.53 -9.76
CA GLU A 49 -6.46 10.33 -9.98
C GLU A 49 -5.83 9.48 -11.08
N PHE A 50 -5.60 8.20 -10.80
CA PHE A 50 -5.08 7.22 -11.74
C PHE A 50 -6.14 6.17 -12.02
N LYS A 51 -6.47 5.98 -13.30
CA LYS A 51 -7.26 4.84 -13.77
C LYS A 51 -6.32 3.71 -14.12
N LEU A 52 -6.37 2.63 -13.34
CA LEU A 52 -5.46 1.50 -13.46
C LEU A 52 -6.06 0.44 -14.37
N GLN A 53 -5.19 -0.25 -15.11
CA GLN A 53 -5.58 -1.39 -15.93
C GLN A 53 -5.85 -2.61 -15.04
N SER A 54 -6.75 -3.49 -15.48
CA SER A 54 -7.17 -4.66 -14.68
C SER A 54 -6.03 -5.64 -14.35
N HIS A 55 -4.98 -5.68 -15.16
CA HIS A 55 -3.81 -6.52 -14.95
C HIS A 55 -2.71 -5.85 -14.11
N GLU A 56 -2.81 -4.54 -13.85
CA GLU A 56 -1.90 -3.78 -12.99
C GLU A 56 -2.68 -3.01 -11.90
N PRO A 57 -3.46 -3.69 -11.03
CA PRO A 57 -4.21 -3.02 -9.98
C PRO A 57 -3.31 -2.69 -8.78
N VAL A 58 -3.82 -1.82 -7.90
CA VAL A 58 -3.30 -1.73 -6.53
C VAL A 58 -3.69 -3.00 -5.79
N LEU A 59 -2.72 -3.60 -5.10
CA LEU A 59 -2.92 -4.83 -4.34
C LEU A 59 -2.85 -4.57 -2.84
N ILE A 60 -3.78 -5.14 -2.10
CA ILE A 60 -3.82 -5.07 -0.64
C ILE A 60 -3.68 -6.49 -0.12
N TRP A 61 -2.68 -6.72 0.72
CA TRP A 61 -2.39 -8.00 1.34
C TRP A 61 -2.55 -7.90 2.84
N TYR A 62 -3.15 -8.93 3.42
CA TYR A 62 -3.31 -9.07 4.86
C TYR A 62 -2.52 -10.28 5.36
N ASN A 63 -1.83 -10.13 6.49
CA ASN A 63 -1.12 -11.20 7.21
C ASN A 63 -0.22 -12.05 6.29
N GLY A 64 0.70 -11.39 5.60
CA GLY A 64 1.71 -12.07 4.77
C GLY A 64 1.20 -12.83 3.52
N GLY A 65 -0.09 -12.72 3.18
CA GLY A 65 -0.65 -13.40 2.01
C GLY A 65 -1.97 -14.14 2.24
N GLY A 66 -2.43 -14.25 3.49
CA GLY A 66 -3.63 -15.02 3.85
C GLY A 66 -4.92 -14.45 3.27
N THR A 67 -4.98 -13.16 2.94
CA THR A 67 -6.10 -12.56 2.21
C THR A 67 -5.59 -11.46 1.29
N LYS A 68 -6.19 -11.37 0.10
CA LYS A 68 -5.84 -10.39 -0.94
C LYS A 68 -7.09 -9.67 -1.45
N SER A 69 -6.98 -8.36 -1.64
CA SER A 69 -7.94 -7.55 -2.39
C SER A 69 -7.21 -6.64 -3.39
N SER A 70 -7.96 -6.05 -4.31
CA SER A 70 -7.40 -5.20 -5.36
C SER A 70 -8.37 -4.12 -5.79
N GLN A 71 -7.84 -2.98 -6.23
CA GLN A 71 -8.61 -1.88 -6.82
C GLN A 71 -7.97 -1.37 -8.10
N THR A 72 -8.79 -0.89 -9.03
CA THR A 72 -8.37 -0.35 -10.33
C THR A 72 -8.48 1.17 -10.42
N SER A 73 -8.69 1.83 -9.29
CA SER A 73 -8.63 3.28 -9.17
C SER A 73 -7.68 3.61 -8.02
N LEU A 74 -6.83 4.61 -8.21
CA LEU A 74 -5.93 5.11 -7.18
C LEU A 74 -6.05 6.63 -7.13
N LEU A 75 -6.21 7.15 -5.92
CA LEU A 75 -6.32 8.58 -5.68
C LEU A 75 -5.19 9.02 -4.75
N ILE A 76 -4.60 10.16 -5.04
CA ILE A 76 -3.58 10.82 -4.23
C ILE A 76 -4.05 12.22 -3.97
N GLU A 77 -4.08 12.60 -2.71
CA GLU A 77 -4.56 13.91 -2.27
C GLU A 77 -3.50 14.63 -1.45
N SER A 78 -3.69 15.92 -1.25
CA SER A 78 -2.85 16.75 -0.40
C SER A 78 -3.59 17.11 0.88
N PRO A 79 -2.95 17.06 2.06
CA PRO A 79 -3.58 17.54 3.29
C PRO A 79 -4.02 19.01 3.17
N MET A 80 -5.17 19.35 3.74
CA MET A 80 -5.66 20.74 3.69
C MET A 80 -4.74 21.68 4.48
N ALA A 81 -4.32 21.25 5.68
CA ALA A 81 -3.48 22.06 6.55
C ALA A 81 -2.06 22.22 5.98
N ALA A 82 -1.60 23.47 5.86
CA ALA A 82 -0.26 23.77 5.36
C ALA A 82 0.85 23.14 6.22
N ARG A 83 0.68 23.15 7.56
CA ARG A 83 1.62 22.52 8.49
C ARG A 83 1.74 21.01 8.30
N GLU A 84 0.64 20.33 7.97
CA GLU A 84 0.67 18.90 7.66
C GLU A 84 1.38 18.65 6.33
N ARG A 85 1.07 19.46 5.29
CA ARG A 85 1.74 19.40 3.99
C ARG A 85 3.25 19.58 4.07
N GLU A 86 3.74 20.32 5.06
CA GLU A 86 5.18 20.44 5.28
C GLU A 86 5.82 19.09 5.65
N LYS A 87 5.14 18.26 6.45
CA LYS A 87 5.66 16.95 6.87
C LYS A 87 5.29 15.86 5.86
N THR A 88 4.02 15.78 5.50
CA THR A 88 3.42 14.79 4.62
C THR A 88 2.75 15.52 3.45
N PRO A 89 3.49 15.81 2.37
CA PRO A 89 2.98 16.64 1.27
C PRO A 89 1.74 16.06 0.59
N PHE A 90 1.56 14.74 0.65
CA PHE A 90 0.41 14.05 0.08
C PHE A 90 0.10 12.76 0.86
N PHE A 91 -1.08 12.21 0.63
CA PHE A 91 -1.46 10.89 1.08
C PHE A 91 -2.13 10.09 -0.04
N ILE A 92 -1.96 8.78 0.01
CA ILE A 92 -2.54 7.85 -0.96
C ILE A 92 -3.83 7.29 -0.36
N VAL A 93 -4.91 7.31 -1.14
CA VAL A 93 -6.21 6.80 -0.76
C VAL A 93 -6.41 5.41 -1.37
N VAL A 94 -6.60 4.41 -0.51
CA VAL A 94 -6.82 3.01 -0.91
C VAL A 94 -8.09 2.49 -0.25
N GLN A 95 -8.92 1.77 -1.00
CA GLN A 95 -10.20 1.24 -0.56
C GLN A 95 -10.23 -0.28 -0.72
N ASP A 96 -10.65 -0.96 0.34
CA ASP A 96 -11.05 -2.36 0.29
C ASP A 96 -12.57 -2.45 0.49
N LYS A 97 -13.30 -2.39 -0.62
CA LYS A 97 -14.78 -2.46 -0.59
C LYS A 97 -15.31 -3.77 -0.01
N LYS A 98 -14.56 -4.87 -0.13
CA LYS A 98 -15.00 -6.18 0.39
C LYS A 98 -14.90 -6.24 1.91
N LYS A 99 -13.91 -5.57 2.48
CA LYS A 99 -13.71 -5.47 3.93
C LYS A 99 -14.28 -4.19 4.55
N ASP A 100 -14.89 -3.32 3.74
CA ASP A 100 -15.46 -2.04 4.17
C ASP A 100 -14.42 -1.12 4.83
N LEU A 101 -13.22 -1.04 4.23
CA LEU A 101 -12.09 -0.27 4.74
C LEU A 101 -11.62 0.81 3.76
N LEU A 102 -11.21 1.94 4.32
CA LEU A 102 -10.57 3.08 3.65
C LEU A 102 -9.25 3.39 4.36
N PHE A 103 -8.16 3.36 3.60
CA PHE A 103 -6.81 3.63 4.08
C PHE A 103 -6.34 4.98 3.53
N HIS A 104 -5.90 5.87 4.40
CA HIS A 104 -5.12 7.05 4.05
C HIS A 104 -3.67 6.82 4.45
N LEU A 105 -2.79 6.68 3.47
CA LEU A 105 -1.36 6.47 3.66
C LEU A 105 -0.64 7.80 3.49
N PHE A 106 -0.27 8.46 4.59
CA PHE A 106 0.45 9.72 4.54
C PHE A 106 1.94 9.49 4.26
N ILE A 107 2.42 10.11 3.19
CA ILE A 107 3.76 9.91 2.67
C ILE A 107 4.60 11.15 2.93
N ASN A 108 5.80 10.98 3.47
CA ASN A 108 6.73 12.07 3.75
C ASN A 108 7.46 12.54 2.46
N ARG A 109 8.37 13.52 2.61
CA ARG A 109 9.14 14.08 1.48
C ARG A 109 10.13 13.10 0.87
N GLU A 110 10.51 12.08 1.63
CA GLU A 110 11.38 10.97 1.24
C GLU A 110 10.60 9.84 0.54
N PHE A 111 9.30 10.02 0.35
CA PHE A 111 8.37 9.05 -0.22
C PHE A 111 8.18 7.80 0.65
N GLU A 112 8.48 7.89 1.95
CA GLU A 112 8.28 6.84 2.94
C GLU A 112 6.94 7.02 3.66
N LEU A 113 6.39 5.92 4.16
CA LEU A 113 5.15 5.92 4.92
C LEU A 113 5.40 6.49 6.32
N ASP A 114 4.78 7.63 6.64
CA ASP A 114 4.93 8.27 7.96
C ASP A 114 3.76 7.91 8.88
N THR A 115 2.54 8.10 8.39
CA THR A 115 1.30 7.97 9.15
C THR A 115 0.28 7.16 8.35
N VAL A 116 -0.53 6.34 9.03
CA VAL A 116 -1.67 5.66 8.42
C VAL A 116 -2.93 5.93 9.23
N ASP A 117 -3.98 6.33 8.52
CA ASP A 117 -5.33 6.34 9.05
C ASP A 117 -6.16 5.26 8.36
N VAL A 118 -6.92 4.51 9.16
CA VAL A 118 -7.89 3.54 8.66
C VAL A 118 -9.26 3.97 9.11
N TYR A 119 -10.19 3.99 8.17
CA TYR A 119 -11.59 4.30 8.38
C TYR A 119 -12.44 3.13 7.91
N ARG A 120 -13.62 3.02 8.49
CA ARG A 120 -14.69 2.20 7.94
C ARG A 120 -15.32 2.95 6.76
N LEU A 121 -15.52 2.29 5.63
CA LEU A 121 -15.84 2.98 4.37
C LEU A 121 -17.25 3.60 4.37
N HIS A 122 -18.26 2.92 4.91
CA HIS A 122 -19.65 3.38 4.83
C HIS A 122 -20.01 4.56 5.76
N ASP A 123 -19.44 4.63 6.97
CA ASP A 123 -19.74 5.68 7.97
C ASP A 123 -18.55 6.63 8.21
N LYS A 124 -17.39 6.34 7.60
CA LYS A 124 -16.13 7.10 7.75
C LYS A 124 -15.66 7.20 9.20
N VAL A 125 -16.04 6.27 10.06
CA VAL A 125 -15.54 6.20 11.44
C VAL A 125 -14.07 5.80 11.42
N LYS A 126 -13.22 6.58 12.10
CA LYS A 126 -11.79 6.27 12.23
C LYS A 126 -11.62 5.05 13.13
N LEU A 127 -11.07 3.97 12.57
CA LEU A 127 -10.79 2.72 13.26
C LEU A 127 -9.37 2.65 13.81
N TYR A 128 -8.43 3.34 13.15
CA TYR A 128 -7.02 3.27 13.49
C TYR A 128 -6.29 4.55 13.11
N HIS A 129 -5.27 4.86 13.90
CA HIS A 129 -4.28 5.88 13.63
C HIS A 129 -2.92 5.35 14.08
N THR A 130 -1.91 5.44 13.23
CA THR A 130 -0.53 5.25 13.68
C THR A 130 0.33 6.40 13.18
N GLY A 131 1.01 7.05 14.12
CA GLY A 131 2.17 7.88 13.83
C GLY A 131 3.41 7.02 14.01
N THR A 132 4.25 6.92 12.98
CA THR A 132 5.42 6.05 12.81
C THR A 132 5.12 4.60 12.44
N ALA A 133 4.91 4.37 11.15
CA ALA A 133 5.13 3.06 10.54
C ALA A 133 6.61 2.68 10.74
N LYS A 134 6.87 1.70 11.62
CA LYS A 134 8.20 1.09 11.73
C LYS A 134 8.58 0.53 10.36
N LEU A 135 9.55 1.18 9.73
CA LEU A 135 10.15 0.77 8.47
C LEU A 135 11.01 -0.48 8.75
N GLU A 136 10.39 -1.66 8.77
CA GLU A 136 11.18 -2.88 8.61
C GLU A 136 11.71 -2.89 7.17
N ARG A 137 12.97 -2.49 7.02
CA ARG A 137 13.77 -2.80 5.84
C ARG A 137 13.75 -4.32 5.68
N ILE A 138 12.85 -4.85 4.88
CA ILE A 138 12.96 -6.20 4.34
C ILE A 138 14.15 -6.17 3.37
N THR A 139 15.34 -6.36 3.92
CA THR A 139 16.56 -6.63 3.16
C THR A 139 16.32 -7.90 2.36
N ARG A 140 16.18 -7.75 1.03
CA ARG A 140 16.14 -8.84 0.07
C ARG A 140 17.34 -9.78 0.24
N ARG A 141 17.10 -10.99 0.75
CA ARG A 141 17.86 -12.25 0.50
C ARG A 141 16.86 -13.38 0.82
N LYS A 142 16.43 -14.30 -0.03
CA LYS A 142 16.83 -14.92 -1.31
C LYS A 142 15.55 -15.55 -1.94
N PRO A 143 15.57 -15.96 -3.22
CA PRO A 143 14.39 -16.51 -3.90
C PRO A 143 13.93 -17.86 -3.32
N PHE A 144 12.61 -17.97 -3.20
CA PHE A 144 11.86 -19.19 -2.94
C PHE A 144 12.07 -20.17 -4.11
N LEU A 145 12.98 -21.14 -3.96
CA LEU A 145 12.98 -22.33 -4.82
C LEU A 145 12.05 -23.36 -4.19
N ARG A 146 11.05 -23.74 -4.98
CA ARG A 146 10.07 -24.80 -4.74
C ARG A 146 10.75 -26.07 -4.23
N LEU A 147 10.34 -26.51 -3.05
CA LEU A 147 10.19 -27.93 -2.74
C LEU A 147 8.98 -28.44 -3.50
N VAL A 148 9.21 -29.28 -4.52
CA VAL A 148 8.26 -30.32 -4.90
C VAL A 148 9.04 -31.61 -4.74
N GLY A 149 8.74 -32.33 -3.66
CA GLY A 149 9.22 -33.68 -3.48
C GLY A 149 8.64 -34.59 -4.56
N ILE A 150 9.51 -35.34 -5.19
CA ILE A 150 9.21 -36.67 -5.68
C ILE A 150 10.31 -37.53 -5.07
N GLU A 151 9.97 -38.23 -3.99
CA GLU A 151 10.67 -39.42 -3.55
C GLU A 151 10.44 -40.49 -4.61
N GLU A 152 11.49 -40.98 -5.26
CA GLU A 152 11.57 -42.40 -5.61
C GLU A 152 13.02 -42.87 -5.40
N HIS A 153 13.13 -43.79 -4.45
CA HIS A 153 14.11 -44.86 -4.29
C HIS A 153 15.19 -45.00 -5.38
N LEU A 154 16.45 -45.13 -4.96
CA LEU A 154 17.28 -46.33 -5.21
C LEU A 154 18.60 -46.26 -4.41
N SER A 155 18.64 -47.09 -3.36
CA SER A 155 19.75 -47.89 -2.80
C SER A 155 21.23 -47.55 -3.11
N PHE A 156 21.96 -47.30 -2.01
CA PHE A 156 23.25 -47.84 -1.56
C PHE A 156 24.24 -48.54 -2.52
N ALA A 157 25.52 -48.23 -2.26
CA ALA A 157 26.75 -49.05 -2.38
C ALA A 157 27.18 -49.43 -3.80
N GLU A 158 28.44 -49.36 -4.23
CA GLU A 158 29.78 -49.31 -3.61
C GLU A 158 30.73 -48.55 -4.56
#